data_AF-A0A1H9LRY1-F1
#
_entry.id   AF-A0A1H9LRY1-F1
#
_cell.length_a   1.000
_cell.length_b   1.000
_cell.length_c   1.000
_cell.angle_alpha   90.00
_cell.angle_beta   90.00
_cell.angle_gamma   90.00
#
_symmetry.space_group_name_H-M   'P 1'
#
loop_
_entity.id
_entity.type
_entity.pdbx_description
1 polymer ?
#
loop_
_entity_poly.entity_id
_entity_poly.type
_entity_poly.pdbx_seq_one_letter_code
_entity_poly.pdbx_strand_id
1 'polypeptide(L)'
;MAANHPDTKNKVEKMLVELPSIKDKRDKEYIYQKVQTEVNEPLLKQKNRKLWVFPTLAAAGCLLLLLIIVNGIDDFPFSSSSDMESRQESATSESSETEIQDSQLMKESSLEDKGTEENVAENSTIFAPPEDDRSLFHYIDQDNFVYRLDTEMELDEVVFTSWATEDAQYTVPISFRDTDELDNDLKTIYNNASNYISLSENGFSALGFDTFEFFIREEEQQAEIEMNSIESDLSSSANYQMFRYMLEDILAPLRIEQVTLTGNHPFTKQDNHFSPDYRTNTFYKIYQYKEGSPFWLVPVSNSEVESFIGALEEMKKDEEAFHVRGVIPGDAEIDVVNEENVITVSIHSPLIGNNQGTVTMIEAIMFTAKSFGFKQVHFDINIEQAGMYQLNQPLEVPDIINPVY
;
A
#
# COMPACT_ATOMS: atom_id res chain seq x y z
N MET A 1 59.01 30.43 -0.10
CA MET A 1 59.31 29.86 1.23
C MET A 1 58.41 28.67 1.42
N ALA A 2 58.98 27.46 1.38
CA ALA A 2 58.24 26.22 1.63
C ALA A 2 58.36 25.87 3.11
N ALA A 3 57.24 25.83 3.84
CA ALA A 3 57.20 25.38 5.22
C ALA A 3 56.93 23.87 5.23
N ASN A 4 57.97 23.08 5.46
CA ASN A 4 57.87 21.68 5.85
C ASN A 4 57.37 21.62 7.30
N HIS A 5 56.22 21.00 7.55
CA HIS A 5 55.75 20.68 8.90
C HIS A 5 56.12 19.23 9.24
N PRO A 6 57.15 18.97 10.07
CA PRO A 6 57.56 17.63 10.49
C PRO A 6 56.65 17.00 11.57
N ASP A 7 55.67 17.72 12.10
CA ASP A 7 54.89 17.29 13.27
C ASP A 7 53.73 16.32 12.98
N THR A 8 53.34 16.13 11.71
CA THR A 8 52.18 15.27 11.37
C THR A 8 52.50 13.78 11.53
N LYS A 9 53.74 13.36 11.24
CA LYS A 9 54.12 11.93 11.32
C LYS A 9 54.08 11.40 12.76
N ASN A 10 54.64 12.16 13.70
CA ASN A 10 54.71 11.73 15.10
C ASN A 10 53.32 11.68 15.76
N LYS A 11 52.37 12.48 15.27
CA LYS A 11 50.98 12.48 15.76
C LYS A 11 50.20 11.25 15.27
N VAL A 12 50.42 10.83 14.01
CA VAL A 12 49.82 9.63 13.43
C VAL A 12 50.39 8.35 14.06
N GLU A 13 51.70 8.30 14.31
CA GLU A 13 52.32 7.15 14.99
C GLU A 13 51.76 6.94 16.40
N LYS A 14 51.54 8.01 17.16
CA LYS A 14 50.91 7.91 18.49
C LYS A 14 49.46 7.40 18.41
N MET A 15 48.69 7.87 17.43
CA MET A 15 47.29 7.45 17.24
C MET A 15 47.18 5.98 16.82
N LEU A 16 48.16 5.46 16.06
CA LEU A 16 48.18 4.05 15.65
C LEU A 16 48.51 3.09 16.81
N VAL A 17 49.28 3.55 17.80
CA VAL A 17 49.64 2.76 18.99
C VAL A 17 48.49 2.70 20.02
N GLU A 18 47.57 3.67 19.99
CA GLU A 18 46.41 3.74 20.89
C GLU A 18 45.17 2.97 20.39
N LEU A 19 45.24 2.33 19.21
CA LEU A 19 44.12 1.54 18.72
C LEU A 19 43.94 0.24 19.53
N PRO A 20 42.71 -0.06 19.99
CA PRO A 20 42.44 -1.31 20.70
C PRO A 20 42.72 -2.50 19.77
N SER A 21 43.22 -3.60 20.35
CA SER A 21 43.40 -4.87 19.64
C SER A 21 42.04 -5.41 19.18
N ILE A 22 41.62 -5.08 17.96
CA ILE A 22 40.45 -5.66 17.31
C ILE A 22 40.78 -7.10 16.97
N LYS A 23 40.22 -8.03 17.75
CA LYS A 23 40.22 -9.46 17.40
C LYS A 23 38.89 -9.76 16.74
N ASP A 24 38.96 -10.08 15.45
CA ASP A 24 37.82 -10.58 14.71
C ASP A 24 37.36 -11.91 15.33
N LYS A 25 36.14 -11.92 15.88
CA LYS A 25 35.51 -13.09 16.52
C LYS A 25 34.67 -13.90 15.52
N ARG A 26 34.61 -13.50 14.25
CA ARG A 26 33.81 -14.18 13.24
C ARG A 26 34.39 -15.56 12.95
N ASP A 27 33.49 -16.53 12.81
CA ASP A 27 33.87 -17.90 12.54
C ASP A 27 34.49 -18.02 11.14
N LYS A 28 35.56 -18.82 11.02
CA LYS A 28 36.31 -18.96 9.76
C LYS A 28 35.45 -19.61 8.67
N GLU A 29 34.56 -20.52 9.08
CA GLU A 29 33.60 -21.17 8.19
C GLU A 29 32.59 -20.18 7.61
N TYR A 30 32.09 -19.23 8.41
CA TYR A 30 31.19 -18.16 7.93
C TYR A 30 31.86 -17.27 6.88
N ILE A 31 33.12 -16.87 7.11
CA ILE A 31 33.87 -16.06 6.14
C ILE A 31 34.15 -16.86 4.86
N TYR A 32 34.52 -18.13 5.00
CA TYR A 32 34.82 -18.99 3.85
C TYR A 32 33.57 -19.22 2.99
N GLN A 33 32.41 -19.46 3.61
CA GLN A 33 31.14 -19.62 2.92
C GLN A 33 30.73 -18.34 2.19
N LYS A 34 30.85 -17.17 2.82
CA LYS A 34 30.53 -15.88 2.19
C LYS A 34 31.43 -15.59 0.98
N VAL A 35 32.74 -15.82 1.12
CA VAL A 35 33.68 -15.65 0.00
C VAL A 35 33.41 -16.67 -1.11
N GLN A 36 33.02 -17.89 -0.78
CA GLN A 36 32.73 -18.91 -1.80
C GLN A 36 31.41 -18.63 -2.55
N THR A 37 30.42 -18.01 -1.90
CA THR A 37 29.19 -17.55 -2.56
C THR A 37 29.47 -16.38 -3.50
N GLU A 38 30.27 -15.39 -3.08
CA GLU A 38 30.62 -14.23 -3.90
C GLU A 38 31.58 -14.56 -5.08
N VAL A 39 32.45 -15.57 -4.92
CA VAL A 39 33.42 -15.95 -5.98
C VAL A 39 32.81 -16.88 -7.03
N ASN A 40 31.73 -17.61 -6.70
CA ASN A 40 31.10 -18.56 -7.61
C ASN A 40 29.89 -17.99 -8.38
N GLU A 41 29.50 -16.73 -8.17
CA GLU A 41 28.54 -16.07 -9.05
C GLU A 41 29.22 -15.69 -10.39
N PRO A 42 28.78 -16.24 -11.53
CA PRO A 42 29.26 -15.78 -12.82
C PRO A 42 28.72 -14.37 -13.07
N LEU A 43 29.61 -13.37 -13.11
CA LEU A 43 29.32 -12.00 -13.55
C LEU A 43 28.63 -12.00 -14.93
N LEU A 44 27.29 -12.03 -14.94
CA LEU A 44 26.50 -11.84 -16.14
C LEU A 44 26.61 -10.37 -16.55
N LYS A 45 27.51 -10.12 -17.51
CA LYS A 45 27.62 -8.85 -18.23
C LYS A 45 26.24 -8.41 -18.75
N GLN A 46 25.63 -7.43 -18.08
CA GLN A 46 24.47 -6.72 -18.59
C GLN A 46 24.82 -6.09 -19.95
N LYS A 47 24.14 -6.55 -20.99
CA LYS A 47 24.22 -5.99 -22.33
C LYS A 47 23.05 -5.04 -22.51
N ASN A 48 23.30 -3.74 -22.35
CA ASN A 48 22.33 -2.69 -22.64
C ASN A 48 21.84 -2.82 -24.08
N ARG A 49 20.58 -3.24 -24.26
CA ARG A 49 19.84 -3.08 -25.51
C ARG A 49 18.69 -2.11 -25.25
N LYS A 50 18.97 -0.82 -25.47
CA LYS A 50 17.90 0.17 -25.70
C LYS A 50 17.19 -0.22 -27.00
N LEU A 51 16.01 -0.83 -26.90
CA LEU A 51 15.08 -0.91 -28.02
C LEU A 51 14.31 0.41 -28.08
N TRP A 52 14.79 1.29 -28.95
CA TRP A 52 14.03 2.41 -29.47
C TRP A 52 13.04 1.86 -30.50
N VAL A 53 11.76 1.81 -30.14
CA VAL A 53 10.65 1.54 -31.08
C VAL A 53 9.81 2.81 -31.25
N PHE A 54 9.59 3.13 -32.52
CA PHE A 54 9.16 4.42 -33.10
C PHE A 54 7.60 4.55 -33.16
N PRO A 55 7.02 5.61 -33.77
CA PRO A 55 5.80 6.33 -33.35
C PRO A 55 4.49 5.80 -33.96
N THR A 56 4.42 4.51 -34.32
CA THR A 56 3.25 3.94 -35.00
C THR A 56 2.07 3.65 -34.07
N LEU A 57 2.30 3.52 -32.77
CA LEU A 57 1.22 3.26 -31.78
C LEU A 57 0.34 4.50 -31.52
N ALA A 58 0.93 5.70 -31.57
CA ALA A 58 0.20 6.96 -31.39
C ALA A 58 -0.82 7.22 -32.50
N ALA A 59 -0.50 6.88 -33.75
CA ALA A 59 -1.41 7.04 -34.89
C ALA A 59 -2.65 6.14 -34.80
N ALA A 60 -2.50 4.92 -34.27
CA ALA A 60 -3.61 4.01 -34.02
C ALA A 60 -4.53 4.55 -32.90
N GLY A 61 -3.95 5.13 -31.85
CA GLY A 61 -4.70 5.81 -30.78
C GLY A 61 -5.50 7.02 -31.28
N CYS A 62 -4.92 7.87 -32.13
CA CYS A 62 -5.63 9.02 -32.71
C CYS A 62 -6.81 8.61 -33.60
N LEU A 63 -6.70 7.51 -34.35
CA LEU A 63 -7.79 6.99 -35.18
C LEU A 63 -8.95 6.44 -34.33
N LEU A 64 -8.63 5.85 -33.18
CA LEU A 64 -9.62 5.33 -32.23
C LEU A 64 -10.35 6.48 -31.51
N LEU A 65 -9.63 7.53 -31.11
CA LEU A 65 -10.25 8.76 -30.56
C LEU A 65 -11.16 9.47 -31.57
N LEU A 66 -10.77 9.54 -32.84
CA LEU A 66 -11.62 10.09 -33.90
C LEU A 66 -12.91 9.28 -34.10
N LEU A 67 -12.86 7.95 -33.95
CA LEU A 67 -14.05 7.09 -34.02
C LEU A 67 -15.01 7.29 -32.84
N ILE A 68 -14.48 7.60 -31.65
CA ILE A 68 -15.31 7.90 -30.47
C ILE A 68 -16.01 9.26 -30.62
N ILE A 69 -15.30 10.27 -31.15
CA ILE A 69 -15.87 11.61 -31.34
C ILE A 69 -16.98 11.63 -32.41
N VAL A 70 -16.87 10.81 -33.46
CA VAL A 70 -17.88 10.76 -34.54
C VAL A 70 -19.17 10.04 -34.10
N ASN A 71 -19.09 9.13 -33.12
CA ASN A 71 -20.24 8.33 -32.66
C ASN A 71 -20.84 8.79 -31.32
N GLY A 72 -20.26 9.80 -30.65
CA GLY A 72 -20.54 10.14 -29.25
C GLY A 72 -21.19 11.50 -28.97
N ILE A 73 -21.77 12.17 -29.97
CA ILE A 73 -22.47 13.45 -29.77
C ILE A 73 -23.97 13.21 -29.93
N ASP A 74 -24.65 12.86 -28.84
CA ASP A 74 -26.09 13.12 -28.70
C ASP A 74 -26.51 13.39 -27.25
N ASP A 75 -25.74 13.01 -26.21
CA ASP A 75 -26.14 13.27 -24.80
C ASP A 75 -24.96 13.59 -23.85
N PHE A 76 -24.34 14.77 -23.97
CA PHE A 76 -23.47 15.30 -22.90
C PHE A 76 -23.80 16.76 -22.57
N PRO A 77 -24.37 17.06 -21.38
CA PRO A 77 -24.60 18.42 -20.95
C PRO A 77 -23.32 19.00 -20.34
N PHE A 78 -22.66 19.90 -21.08
CA PHE A 78 -21.59 20.75 -20.57
C PHE A 78 -22.21 22.03 -19.97
N SER A 79 -22.32 22.10 -18.65
CA SER A 79 -22.73 23.32 -17.94
C SER A 79 -21.51 24.22 -17.69
N SER A 80 -21.31 25.19 -18.58
CA SER A 80 -20.54 26.39 -18.27
C SER A 80 -21.46 27.45 -17.68
N SER A 81 -21.11 27.91 -16.48
CA SER A 81 -21.77 28.98 -15.76
C SER A 81 -21.42 30.37 -16.35
N SER A 82 -22.43 31.09 -16.84
CA SER A 82 -22.46 32.57 -16.82
C SER A 82 -23.83 33.10 -17.24
N ASP A 83 -24.39 33.95 -16.38
CA ASP A 83 -25.34 35.07 -16.62
C ASP A 83 -26.83 34.81 -16.94
N MET A 84 -27.63 34.96 -15.88
CA MET A 84 -28.66 36.00 -15.67
C MET A 84 -29.61 36.39 -16.83
N GLU A 85 -30.88 35.95 -16.77
CA GLU A 85 -32.05 36.85 -16.88
C GLU A 85 -33.41 36.19 -16.57
N SER A 86 -34.13 36.81 -15.62
CA SER A 86 -35.58 37.11 -15.55
C SER A 86 -36.70 36.03 -15.69
N ARG A 87 -37.66 36.14 -14.75
CA ARG A 87 -39.12 35.82 -14.81
C ARG A 87 -39.51 34.35 -14.87
N GLN A 88 -40.60 33.86 -14.28
CA GLN A 88 -41.69 34.35 -13.43
C GLN A 88 -42.48 33.09 -13.00
N GLU A 89 -43.10 33.16 -11.81
CA GLU A 89 -44.23 32.36 -11.25
C GLU A 89 -44.76 31.13 -12.02
N SER A 90 -45.00 30.02 -11.32
CA SER A 90 -46.32 29.73 -10.71
C SER A 90 -46.41 28.30 -10.16
N ALA A 91 -47.19 28.16 -9.08
CA ALA A 91 -47.70 26.92 -8.48
C ALA A 91 -48.33 25.99 -9.54
N THR A 92 -48.52 24.68 -9.33
CA THR A 92 -49.51 24.08 -8.42
C THR A 92 -49.35 22.54 -8.40
N SER A 93 -49.83 21.95 -7.31
CA SER A 93 -49.84 20.52 -6.95
C SER A 93 -50.85 19.64 -7.69
N GLU A 94 -50.77 18.34 -7.37
CA GLU A 94 -51.81 17.28 -7.47
C GLU A 94 -52.08 16.68 -8.87
N SER A 95 -52.44 15.41 -9.04
CA SER A 95 -52.45 14.18 -8.23
C SER A 95 -52.97 13.05 -9.16
N SER A 96 -52.84 11.79 -8.71
CA SER A 96 -53.78 10.69 -8.95
C SER A 96 -53.63 9.76 -10.19
N GLU A 97 -53.31 8.51 -9.84
CA GLU A 97 -54.02 7.25 -10.16
C GLU A 97 -53.97 6.60 -11.56
N THR A 98 -53.26 5.46 -11.59
CA THR A 98 -53.74 4.07 -11.87
C THR A 98 -54.54 3.77 -13.14
N GLU A 99 -54.02 2.83 -13.93
CA GLU A 99 -54.84 1.78 -14.56
C GLU A 99 -53.99 0.51 -14.83
N ILE A 100 -54.45 -0.62 -14.28
CA ILE A 100 -54.04 -1.99 -14.63
C ILE A 100 -55.23 -2.60 -15.38
N GLN A 101 -55.04 -3.18 -16.57
CA GLN A 101 -55.78 -4.39 -16.95
C GLN A 101 -55.06 -5.22 -18.02
N ASP A 102 -54.98 -6.50 -17.67
CA ASP A 102 -54.44 -7.68 -18.34
C ASP A 102 -55.39 -8.24 -19.42
N SER A 103 -54.85 -8.94 -20.43
CA SER A 103 -55.44 -10.17 -21.04
C SER A 103 -54.67 -10.68 -22.28
N GLN A 104 -53.86 -11.72 -22.05
CA GLN A 104 -54.03 -13.09 -22.61
C GLN A 104 -54.42 -13.33 -24.10
N LEU A 105 -53.57 -14.07 -24.87
CA LEU A 105 -53.78 -15.50 -25.25
C LEU A 105 -52.79 -16.07 -26.30
N MET A 106 -52.32 -17.26 -25.95
CA MET A 106 -51.56 -18.34 -26.62
C MET A 106 -51.83 -18.68 -28.10
N LYS A 107 -50.81 -19.27 -28.76
CA LYS A 107 -50.96 -20.57 -29.45
C LYS A 107 -49.65 -21.36 -29.55
N GLU A 108 -49.70 -22.60 -29.07
CA GLU A 108 -48.68 -23.67 -29.12
C GLU A 108 -48.45 -24.24 -30.53
N SER A 109 -47.30 -24.92 -30.70
CA SER A 109 -47.27 -26.24 -31.32
C SER A 109 -46.20 -27.12 -30.68
N SER A 110 -46.65 -28.19 -30.04
CA SER A 110 -45.92 -29.34 -29.52
C SER A 110 -45.57 -30.35 -30.63
N LEU A 111 -44.56 -31.20 -30.38
CA LEU A 111 -44.62 -32.68 -30.48
C LEU A 111 -43.27 -33.33 -30.08
N GLU A 112 -43.34 -34.08 -28.96
CA GLU A 112 -42.75 -35.39 -28.57
C GLU A 112 -42.01 -36.23 -29.65
N ASP A 113 -41.15 -37.22 -29.40
CA ASP A 113 -40.56 -37.92 -28.24
C ASP A 113 -39.57 -38.99 -28.82
N LYS A 114 -38.48 -39.30 -28.11
CA LYS A 114 -37.90 -40.65 -27.83
C LYS A 114 -36.38 -40.65 -27.72
N GLY A 115 -35.94 -41.03 -26.52
CA GLY A 115 -34.58 -40.89 -26.00
C GLY A 115 -33.58 -41.98 -26.34
N THR A 116 -32.39 -41.82 -25.79
CA THR A 116 -31.54 -42.87 -25.22
C THR A 116 -30.59 -42.20 -24.21
N GLU A 117 -30.41 -42.84 -23.06
CA GLU A 117 -29.55 -42.44 -21.94
C GLU A 117 -28.09 -42.28 -22.35
N GLU A 118 -27.44 -41.20 -21.91
CA GLU A 118 -26.00 -41.20 -21.62
C GLU A 118 -25.69 -40.11 -20.58
N ASN A 119 -24.93 -40.50 -19.55
CA ASN A 119 -24.58 -39.72 -18.37
C ASN A 119 -23.97 -38.35 -18.72
N VAL A 120 -24.56 -37.28 -18.20
CA VAL A 120 -23.86 -36.00 -18.01
C VAL A 120 -24.07 -35.56 -16.57
N ALA A 121 -23.08 -35.87 -15.74
CA ALA A 121 -22.88 -35.24 -14.46
C ALA A 121 -22.66 -33.74 -14.66
N GLU A 122 -23.20 -32.96 -13.74
CA GLU A 122 -23.08 -31.52 -13.60
C GLU A 122 -21.64 -31.06 -13.82
N ASN A 123 -21.44 -30.21 -14.83
CA ASN A 123 -20.21 -29.47 -15.00
C ASN A 123 -20.40 -28.08 -14.39
N SER A 124 -20.44 -28.02 -13.06
CA SER A 124 -20.09 -26.81 -12.33
C SER A 124 -18.56 -26.73 -12.34
N THR A 125 -18.01 -26.07 -13.35
CA THR A 125 -16.60 -25.67 -13.34
C THR A 125 -16.42 -24.65 -12.24
N ILE A 126 -16.09 -25.14 -11.05
CA ILE A 126 -15.48 -24.37 -9.97
C ILE A 126 -14.20 -23.76 -10.55
N PHE A 127 -14.18 -22.44 -10.66
CA PHE A 127 -12.99 -21.69 -11.06
C PHE A 127 -12.00 -21.80 -9.91
N ALA A 128 -11.11 -22.80 -9.95
CA ALA A 128 -9.99 -22.87 -9.04
C ALA A 128 -9.02 -21.73 -9.41
N PRO A 129 -8.67 -20.82 -8.47
CA PRO A 129 -7.70 -19.78 -8.74
C PRO A 129 -6.32 -20.38 -9.06
N PRO A 130 -5.45 -19.66 -9.80
CA PRO A 130 -4.18 -20.17 -10.29
C PRO A 130 -3.23 -20.61 -9.16
N GLU A 131 -2.35 -21.58 -9.44
CA GLU A 131 -1.45 -22.20 -8.44
C GLU A 131 -0.38 -21.26 -7.84
N ASP A 132 -0.23 -20.02 -8.33
CA ASP A 132 0.75 -19.03 -7.82
C ASP A 132 0.20 -18.17 -6.66
N ASP A 133 -1.11 -18.19 -6.45
CA ASP A 133 -1.88 -17.37 -5.49
C ASP A 133 -1.68 -17.81 -4.01
N ARG A 134 -0.83 -18.82 -3.82
CA ARG A 134 -0.82 -19.71 -2.66
C ARG A 134 0.49 -19.72 -1.89
N SER A 135 1.52 -19.00 -2.34
CA SER A 135 2.87 -19.10 -1.75
C SER A 135 2.90 -18.74 -0.26
N LEU A 136 2.19 -17.70 0.19
CA LEU A 136 2.13 -17.33 1.61
C LEU A 136 1.29 -18.29 2.46
N PHE A 137 0.18 -18.81 1.92
CA PHE A 137 -0.65 -19.81 2.60
C PHE A 137 -0.05 -21.23 2.58
N HIS A 138 0.96 -21.45 1.73
CA HIS A 138 1.71 -22.72 1.63
C HIS A 138 3.08 -22.65 2.35
N TYR A 139 3.52 -21.47 2.79
CA TYR A 139 4.77 -21.30 3.52
C TYR A 139 4.63 -21.83 4.95
N ILE A 140 5.20 -23.03 5.19
CA ILE A 140 5.30 -23.67 6.50
C ILE A 140 6.75 -23.50 6.98
N ASP A 141 7.09 -22.30 7.42
CA ASP A 141 8.25 -22.11 8.30
C ASP A 141 7.78 -21.35 9.53
N GLN A 142 7.26 -22.12 10.49
CA GLN A 142 6.64 -21.60 11.72
C GLN A 142 7.63 -20.84 12.62
N ASP A 143 8.93 -21.02 12.40
CA ASP A 143 9.99 -20.40 13.19
C ASP A 143 10.44 -19.04 12.61
N ASN A 144 9.98 -18.67 11.41
CA ASN A 144 10.40 -17.43 10.71
C ASN A 144 9.21 -16.66 10.11
N PHE A 145 8.13 -16.48 10.88
CA PHE A 145 7.07 -15.56 10.47
C PHE A 145 7.63 -14.14 10.30
N VAL A 146 7.20 -13.48 9.24
CA VAL A 146 7.47 -12.07 8.99
C VAL A 146 6.24 -11.28 9.42
N TYR A 147 6.39 -10.49 10.48
CA TYR A 147 5.32 -9.65 11.01
C TYR A 147 5.34 -8.28 10.35
N ARG A 148 4.16 -7.78 9.97
CA ARG A 148 3.94 -6.45 9.39
C ARG A 148 3.32 -5.49 10.37
N LEU A 149 3.08 -5.91 11.60
CA LEU A 149 2.68 -5.04 12.69
C LEU A 149 3.58 -5.25 13.90
N ASP A 150 3.80 -4.18 14.67
CA ASP A 150 4.49 -4.24 15.95
C ASP A 150 3.52 -3.81 17.07
N THR A 151 3.43 -4.61 18.12
CA THR A 151 2.57 -4.37 19.30
C THR A 151 3.36 -4.02 20.56
N GLU A 152 4.69 -4.06 20.50
CA GLU A 152 5.59 -3.88 21.65
C GLU A 152 6.30 -2.54 21.66
N MET A 153 6.59 -1.97 20.49
CA MET A 153 7.34 -0.70 20.39
C MET A 153 6.48 0.50 20.82
N GLU A 154 7.08 1.38 21.64
CA GLU A 154 6.45 2.64 22.04
C GLU A 154 6.55 3.67 20.90
N LEU A 155 5.56 4.56 20.78
CA LEU A 155 5.47 5.51 19.66
C LEU A 155 6.66 6.49 19.59
N ASP A 156 7.28 6.79 20.72
CA ASP A 156 8.47 7.64 20.82
C ASP A 156 9.77 6.90 20.44
N GLU A 157 9.73 5.58 20.26
CA GLU A 157 10.81 4.77 19.68
C GLU A 157 10.61 4.55 18.16
N VAL A 158 9.69 5.27 17.50
CA VAL A 158 9.34 5.05 16.08
C VAL A 158 9.52 6.31 15.28
N VAL A 159 10.18 6.18 14.12
CA VAL A 159 10.11 7.18 13.06
C VAL A 159 9.22 6.68 11.93
N PHE A 160 8.07 7.34 11.74
CA PHE A 160 7.11 7.02 10.69
C PHE A 160 7.55 7.60 9.34
N THR A 161 7.67 6.76 8.32
CA THR A 161 7.96 7.17 6.95
C THR A 161 6.91 6.62 5.99
N SER A 162 6.90 7.12 4.76
CA SER A 162 6.08 6.56 3.69
C SER A 162 6.81 6.68 2.37
N TRP A 163 6.59 5.72 1.48
CA TRP A 163 7.31 5.60 0.22
C TRP A 163 6.33 5.46 -0.94
N ALA A 164 6.56 6.17 -2.03
CA ALA A 164 5.77 5.98 -3.24
C ALA A 164 6.23 4.72 -3.98
N THR A 165 5.29 3.94 -4.51
CA THR A 165 5.60 2.86 -5.45
C THR A 165 6.09 3.43 -6.79
N GLU A 166 6.90 2.67 -7.53
CA GLU A 166 7.51 3.12 -8.80
C GLU A 166 6.48 3.54 -9.85
N ASP A 167 5.33 2.86 -9.88
CA ASP A 167 4.20 3.18 -10.75
C ASP A 167 3.38 4.40 -10.29
N ALA A 168 3.74 4.99 -9.15
CA ALA A 168 3.06 6.12 -8.51
C ALA A 168 1.57 5.86 -8.24
N GLN A 169 1.19 4.61 -7.95
CA GLN A 169 -0.20 4.24 -7.68
C GLN A 169 -0.52 4.13 -6.18
N TYR A 170 0.43 3.69 -5.34
CA TYR A 170 0.23 3.55 -3.90
C TYR A 170 1.36 4.16 -3.08
N THR A 171 1.07 4.37 -1.81
CA THR A 171 2.07 4.62 -0.78
C THR A 171 2.32 3.34 0.04
N VAL A 172 3.52 3.22 0.58
CA VAL A 172 3.91 2.15 1.49
C VAL A 172 4.39 2.79 2.80
N PRO A 173 3.56 2.83 3.85
CA PRO A 173 3.99 3.30 5.17
C PRO A 173 5.05 2.34 5.74
N ILE A 174 6.14 2.86 6.28
CA ILE A 174 7.20 2.07 6.91
C ILE A 174 7.59 2.74 8.22
N SER A 175 7.51 1.98 9.31
CA SER A 175 7.93 2.41 10.64
C SER A 175 9.36 1.94 10.91
N PHE A 176 10.29 2.88 11.04
CA PHE A 176 11.66 2.57 11.44
C PHE A 176 11.77 2.66 12.96
N ARG A 177 12.42 1.67 13.59
CA ARG A 177 12.80 1.81 14.99
C ARG A 177 13.80 2.94 15.11
N ASP A 178 13.48 3.89 15.96
CA ASP A 178 14.38 4.94 16.38
C ASP A 178 15.51 4.31 17.20
N THR A 179 16.73 4.49 16.73
CA THR A 179 17.93 4.04 17.44
C THR A 179 18.77 5.29 17.64
N ASP A 180 19.45 5.43 18.79
CA ASP A 180 20.33 6.58 19.06
C ASP A 180 21.40 6.85 17.95
N GLU A 181 21.59 5.92 17.01
CA GLU A 181 22.45 6.07 15.82
C GLU A 181 21.80 6.84 14.66
N LEU A 182 20.47 6.90 14.61
CA LEU A 182 19.67 7.68 13.69
C LEU A 182 19.39 9.02 14.38
N ASP A 183 19.91 10.13 13.84
CA ASP A 183 19.45 11.46 14.28
C ASP A 183 17.94 11.50 13.97
N ASN A 184 17.07 11.60 14.99
CA ASN A 184 15.60 11.42 14.96
C ASN A 184 14.82 12.31 13.95
N ASP A 185 15.52 13.00 13.06
CA ASP A 185 14.92 13.79 12.00
C ASP A 185 14.58 12.90 10.78
N LEU A 186 13.35 13.06 10.29
CA LEU A 186 12.79 12.30 9.15
C LEU A 186 13.72 12.33 7.94
N LYS A 187 14.33 13.48 7.66
CA LYS A 187 15.27 13.65 6.55
C LYS A 187 16.46 12.69 6.66
N THR A 188 16.99 12.51 7.86
CA THR A 188 18.12 11.59 8.11
C THR A 188 17.70 10.15 7.83
N ILE A 189 16.49 9.75 8.23
CA ILE A 189 15.95 8.42 7.89
C ILE A 189 15.83 8.24 6.38
N TYR A 190 15.23 9.17 5.64
CA TYR A 190 15.11 9.04 4.17
C TYR A 190 16.48 8.90 3.50
N ASN A 191 17.48 9.68 3.94
CA ASN A 191 18.83 9.63 3.39
C ASN A 191 19.58 8.34 3.74
N ASN A 192 19.25 7.70 4.87
CA ASN A 192 19.93 6.50 5.36
C ASN A 192 19.12 5.20 5.19
N ALA A 193 17.89 5.27 4.69
CA ALA A 193 16.98 4.12 4.56
C ALA A 193 17.60 2.94 3.78
N SER A 194 18.49 3.24 2.82
CA SER A 194 19.22 2.23 2.04
C SER A 194 20.11 1.30 2.87
N ASN A 195 20.44 1.66 4.12
CA ASN A 195 21.18 0.81 5.05
C ASN A 195 20.31 -0.32 5.64
N TYR A 196 18.99 -0.13 5.65
CA TYR A 196 18.03 -1.03 6.30
C TYR A 196 17.17 -1.77 5.26
N ILE A 197 16.76 -1.07 4.21
CA ILE A 197 15.93 -1.61 3.13
C ILE A 197 16.51 -1.27 1.75
N SER A 198 16.43 -2.22 0.83
CA SER A 198 16.84 -2.01 -0.56
C SER A 198 15.74 -1.30 -1.33
N LEU A 199 15.80 0.03 -1.43
CA LEU A 199 14.76 0.86 -2.08
C LEU A 199 14.48 0.39 -3.52
N SER A 200 15.53 0.11 -4.30
CA SER A 200 15.39 -0.34 -5.69
C SER A 200 14.82 -1.75 -5.85
N GLU A 201 15.04 -2.64 -4.89
CA GLU A 201 14.46 -3.99 -4.93
C GLU A 201 13.00 -4.01 -4.49
N ASN A 202 12.58 -2.98 -3.76
CA ASN A 202 11.20 -2.77 -3.35
C ASN A 202 10.43 -1.80 -4.26
N GLY A 203 11.06 -1.22 -5.29
CA GLY A 203 10.39 -0.27 -6.18
C GLY A 203 9.96 1.03 -5.48
N PHE A 204 10.72 1.48 -4.48
CA PHE A 204 10.37 2.65 -3.66
C PHE A 204 11.02 3.94 -4.15
N SER A 205 10.25 5.03 -4.07
CA SER A 205 10.67 6.39 -4.33
C SER A 205 10.36 7.30 -3.14
N ALA A 206 11.33 8.14 -2.76
CA ALA A 206 11.18 9.11 -1.68
C ALA A 206 10.39 10.36 -2.10
N LEU A 207 10.15 10.58 -3.40
CA LEU A 207 9.41 11.74 -3.91
C LEU A 207 9.91 13.11 -3.36
N GLY A 208 11.22 13.23 -3.12
CA GLY A 208 11.86 14.43 -2.60
C GLY A 208 11.88 14.56 -1.07
N PHE A 209 11.27 13.64 -0.32
CA PHE A 209 11.28 13.65 1.16
C PHE A 209 12.69 13.56 1.76
N ASP A 210 13.65 13.00 1.03
CA ASP A 210 15.09 13.00 1.37
C ASP A 210 15.73 14.40 1.35
N THR A 211 15.05 15.39 0.77
CA THR A 211 15.52 16.78 0.66
C THR A 211 14.78 17.77 1.56
N PHE A 212 13.64 17.38 2.15
CA PHE A 212 12.81 18.26 2.97
C PHE A 212 13.28 18.26 4.42
N GLU A 213 13.12 19.41 5.10
CA GLU A 213 13.30 19.48 6.55
C GLU A 213 11.93 19.40 7.22
N PHE A 214 11.81 18.58 8.27
CA PHE A 214 10.56 18.35 8.98
C PHE A 214 10.64 18.89 10.40
N PHE A 215 9.69 19.75 10.77
CA PHE A 215 9.56 20.29 12.11
C PHE A 215 8.21 19.88 12.67
N ILE A 216 8.15 18.68 13.25
CA ILE A 216 6.93 18.12 13.84
C ILE A 216 6.85 18.53 15.31
N ARG A 217 5.71 19.12 15.70
CA ARG A 217 5.39 19.54 17.07
C ARG A 217 4.11 18.82 17.50
N GLU A 218 4.26 17.60 17.99
CA GLU A 218 3.14 16.72 18.36
C GLU A 218 2.24 17.32 19.43
N GLU A 219 2.80 17.94 20.48
CA GLU A 219 2.01 18.59 21.54
C GLU A 219 1.13 19.73 21.01
N GLU A 220 1.57 20.41 19.95
CA GLU A 220 0.83 21.48 19.29
C GLU A 220 -0.05 20.96 18.15
N GLN A 221 0.04 19.66 17.83
CA GLN A 221 -0.60 19.00 16.68
C GLN A 221 -0.29 19.73 15.36
N GLN A 222 0.96 20.21 15.22
CA GLN A 222 1.41 20.99 14.07
C GLN A 222 2.66 20.40 13.43
N ALA A 223 2.76 20.49 12.11
CA ALA A 223 4.00 20.23 11.38
C ALA A 223 4.34 21.39 10.43
N GLU A 224 5.62 21.73 10.35
CA GLU A 224 6.16 22.61 9.32
C GLU A 224 7.16 21.81 8.46
N ILE A 225 7.03 21.95 7.13
CA ILE A 225 7.86 21.23 6.16
C ILE A 225 8.53 22.26 5.25
N GLU A 226 9.85 22.37 5.36
CA GLU A 226 10.64 23.30 4.55
C GLU A 226 11.16 22.61 3.28
N MET A 227 10.71 23.09 2.13
CA MET A 227 11.01 22.54 0.81
C MET A 227 11.95 23.44 0.04
N ASN A 228 13.25 23.15 0.15
CA ASN A 228 14.31 23.98 -0.44
C ASN A 228 14.77 23.56 -1.84
N SER A 229 14.34 22.40 -2.33
CA SER A 229 14.65 21.93 -3.68
C SER A 229 13.61 22.38 -4.70
N ILE A 230 14.01 22.57 -5.96
CA ILE A 230 13.11 22.74 -7.10
C ILE A 230 13.35 21.56 -8.04
N GLU A 231 12.80 20.40 -7.69
CA GLU A 231 12.74 19.32 -8.68
C GLU A 231 11.59 19.62 -9.62
N SER A 232 11.91 20.09 -10.83
CA SER A 232 10.92 20.45 -11.86
C SER A 232 9.99 19.30 -12.21
N ASP A 233 10.45 18.07 -12.01
CA ASP A 233 9.75 16.86 -12.40
C ASP A 233 8.68 16.45 -11.38
N LEU A 234 8.67 17.08 -10.19
CA LEU A 234 7.68 16.83 -9.13
C LEU A 234 6.41 17.68 -9.26
N SER A 235 6.33 18.61 -10.21
CA SER A 235 5.19 19.55 -10.30
C SER A 235 3.88 18.95 -10.83
N SER A 236 3.79 17.64 -11.05
CA SER A 236 2.57 17.00 -11.56
C SER A 236 1.49 16.89 -10.47
N SER A 237 0.22 16.90 -10.86
CA SER A 237 -0.88 16.69 -9.91
C SER A 237 -0.85 15.31 -9.25
N ALA A 238 -0.40 14.28 -9.99
CA ALA A 238 -0.24 12.94 -9.45
C ALA A 238 0.84 12.91 -8.36
N ASN A 239 1.99 13.54 -8.58
CA ASN A 239 3.05 13.66 -7.59
C ASN A 239 2.60 14.47 -6.37
N TYR A 240 1.82 15.54 -6.56
CA TYR A 240 1.25 16.27 -5.43
C TYR A 240 0.32 15.38 -4.58
N GLN A 241 -0.57 14.60 -5.21
CA GLN A 241 -1.45 13.70 -4.46
C GLN A 241 -0.67 12.59 -3.74
N MET A 242 0.34 12.01 -4.39
CA MET A 242 1.21 11.01 -3.76
C MET A 242 1.94 11.60 -2.54
N PHE A 243 2.47 12.82 -2.68
CA PHE A 243 3.06 13.57 -1.57
C PHE A 243 2.07 13.75 -0.40
N ARG A 244 0.81 14.06 -0.70
CA ARG A 244 -0.25 14.19 0.33
C ARG A 244 -0.51 12.87 1.05
N TYR A 245 -0.64 11.76 0.32
CA TYR A 245 -0.82 10.45 0.93
C TYR A 245 0.38 10.02 1.78
N MET A 246 1.60 10.28 1.30
CA MET A 246 2.81 9.99 2.08
C MET A 246 2.85 10.80 3.37
N LEU A 247 2.48 12.09 3.32
CA LEU A 247 2.36 12.91 4.53
C LEU A 247 1.29 12.39 5.48
N GLU A 248 0.13 12.01 4.97
CA GLU A 248 -0.96 11.48 5.80
C GLU A 248 -0.53 10.20 6.53
N ASP A 249 0.19 9.30 5.84
CA ASP A 249 0.74 8.07 6.44
C ASP A 249 1.71 8.37 7.58
N ILE A 250 2.54 9.40 7.44
CA ILE A 250 3.54 9.82 8.43
C ILE A 250 2.88 10.51 9.62
N LEU A 251 1.93 11.41 9.33
CA LEU A 251 1.40 12.35 10.30
C LEU A 251 0.19 11.80 11.07
N ALA A 252 -0.54 10.82 10.52
CA ALA A 252 -1.73 10.25 11.17
C ALA A 252 -1.42 9.60 12.52
N PRO A 253 -0.37 8.76 12.67
CA PRO A 253 0.01 8.19 13.97
C PRO A 253 0.34 9.27 15.00
N LEU A 254 0.90 10.40 14.55
CA LEU A 254 1.33 11.55 15.35
C LEU A 254 0.20 12.56 15.63
N ARG A 255 -1.01 12.32 15.10
CA ARG A 255 -2.23 13.13 15.34
C ARG A 255 -2.06 14.62 15.01
N ILE A 256 -1.34 14.93 13.94
CA ILE A 256 -1.07 16.30 13.49
C ILE A 256 -2.29 16.88 12.74
N GLU A 257 -2.87 17.95 13.26
CA GLU A 257 -4.09 18.52 12.71
C GLU A 257 -3.83 19.64 11.69
N GLN A 258 -2.59 20.15 11.64
CA GLN A 258 -2.25 21.30 10.79
C GLN A 258 -0.82 21.19 10.25
N VAL A 259 -0.69 21.42 8.95
CA VAL A 259 0.58 21.38 8.22
C VAL A 259 0.80 22.71 7.53
N THR A 260 2.04 23.23 7.60
CA THR A 260 2.49 24.39 6.85
C THR A 260 3.66 24.01 5.96
N LEU A 261 3.58 24.32 4.66
CA LEU A 261 4.66 24.13 3.71
C LEU A 261 5.38 25.45 3.47
N THR A 262 6.70 25.45 3.56
CA THR A 262 7.53 26.63 3.32
C THR A 262 8.62 26.35 2.27
N GLY A 263 9.30 27.39 1.81
CA GLY A 263 10.32 27.26 0.76
C GLY A 263 9.78 27.42 -0.67
N ASN A 264 10.65 27.16 -1.64
CA ASN A 264 10.39 27.39 -3.06
C ASN A 264 10.23 26.05 -3.80
N HIS A 265 9.06 25.44 -3.69
CA HIS A 265 8.73 24.17 -4.32
C HIS A 265 7.35 24.26 -5.02
N PRO A 266 7.07 23.49 -6.10
CA PRO A 266 5.74 23.48 -6.72
C PRO A 266 4.60 23.22 -5.72
N PHE A 267 4.81 22.32 -4.75
CA PHE A 267 3.80 21.98 -3.74
C PHE A 267 3.43 23.16 -2.83
N THR A 268 4.38 24.05 -2.51
CA THR A 268 4.10 25.25 -1.68
C THR A 268 3.26 26.29 -2.41
N LYS A 269 3.10 26.19 -3.74
CA LYS A 269 2.25 27.10 -4.51
C LYS A 269 0.82 26.62 -4.66
N GLN A 270 0.57 25.34 -4.38
CA GLN A 270 -0.75 24.73 -4.55
C GLN A 270 -1.59 24.96 -3.30
N ASP A 271 -1.12 24.46 -2.15
CA ASP A 271 -1.71 24.70 -0.85
C ASP A 271 -0.62 24.57 0.21
N ASN A 272 -0.27 25.69 0.84
CA ASN A 272 0.85 25.77 1.78
C ASN A 272 0.42 25.77 3.25
N HIS A 273 -0.88 25.72 3.52
CA HIS A 273 -1.38 25.66 4.88
C HIS A 273 -2.72 24.93 4.91
N PHE A 274 -2.73 23.73 5.48
CA PHE A 274 -3.87 22.84 5.41
C PHE A 274 -3.98 21.95 6.63
N SER A 275 -5.17 21.41 6.85
CA SER A 275 -5.38 20.25 7.71
C SER A 275 -5.27 18.98 6.87
N PRO A 276 -4.49 17.96 7.30
CA PRO A 276 -4.47 16.67 6.64
C PRO A 276 -5.87 16.07 6.56
N ASP A 277 -6.24 15.54 5.38
CA ASP A 277 -7.51 14.83 5.20
C ASP A 277 -7.21 13.33 5.30
N TYR A 278 -7.03 12.86 6.54
CA TYR A 278 -6.58 11.50 6.78
C TYR A 278 -7.53 10.48 6.15
N ARG A 279 -6.97 9.61 5.31
CA ARG A 279 -7.72 8.56 4.64
C ARG A 279 -8.40 7.65 5.66
N THR A 280 -9.72 7.65 5.63
CA THR A 280 -10.56 6.72 6.38
C THR A 280 -11.10 5.65 5.44
N ASN A 281 -11.68 4.58 6.00
CA ASN A 281 -12.24 3.46 5.23
C ASN A 281 -11.22 2.82 4.26
N THR A 282 -9.93 2.90 4.60
CA THR A 282 -8.86 2.24 3.84
C THR A 282 -8.79 0.78 4.22
N PHE A 283 -8.47 -0.05 3.22
CA PHE A 283 -8.22 -1.47 3.42
C PHE A 283 -6.80 -1.81 3.01
N TYR A 284 -6.22 -2.81 3.67
CA TYR A 284 -4.82 -3.14 3.51
C TYR A 284 -4.65 -4.38 2.65
N LYS A 285 -3.78 -4.26 1.65
CA LYS A 285 -3.40 -5.36 0.74
C LYS A 285 -1.90 -5.60 0.82
N ILE A 286 -1.43 -6.64 0.12
CA ILE A 286 0.00 -6.91 0.00
C ILE A 286 0.54 -6.23 -1.24
N TYR A 287 1.61 -5.44 -1.11
CA TYR A 287 2.45 -5.01 -2.21
C TYR A 287 3.73 -5.84 -2.27
N GLN A 288 4.12 -6.29 -3.45
CA GLN A 288 5.39 -6.98 -3.66
C GLN A 288 5.92 -6.68 -5.07
N TYR A 289 6.90 -5.78 -5.17
CA TYR A 289 7.42 -5.26 -6.44
C TYR A 289 7.81 -6.34 -7.46
N LYS A 290 8.41 -7.43 -7.00
CA LYS A 290 8.75 -8.59 -7.84
C LYS A 290 8.82 -9.86 -7.02
N GLU A 291 8.71 -11.01 -7.69
CA GLU A 291 8.90 -12.30 -7.04
C GLU A 291 10.23 -12.34 -6.28
N GLY A 292 10.19 -12.78 -5.02
CA GLY A 292 11.35 -12.86 -4.14
C GLY A 292 11.77 -11.54 -3.47
N SER A 293 11.15 -10.39 -3.80
CA SER A 293 11.32 -9.18 -2.99
C SER A 293 10.56 -9.29 -1.66
N PRO A 294 10.92 -8.50 -0.64
CA PRO A 294 10.05 -8.31 0.51
C PRO A 294 8.65 -7.87 0.06
N PHE A 295 7.64 -8.29 0.82
CA PHE A 295 6.26 -7.85 0.66
C PHE A 295 5.92 -6.82 1.74
N TRP A 296 4.93 -5.98 1.53
CA TRP A 296 4.56 -4.90 2.45
C TRP A 296 3.05 -4.77 2.54
N LEU A 297 2.52 -4.37 3.69
CA LEU A 297 1.12 -3.97 3.76
C LEU A 297 0.95 -2.56 3.19
N VAL A 298 -0.01 -2.37 2.30
CA VAL A 298 -0.27 -1.08 1.66
C VAL A 298 -1.72 -0.63 1.86
N PRO A 299 -1.95 0.63 2.25
CA PRO A 299 -3.28 1.21 2.33
C PRO A 299 -3.86 1.47 0.94
N VAL A 300 -5.01 0.87 0.66
CA VAL A 300 -5.79 1.09 -0.56
C VAL A 300 -7.07 1.84 -0.22
N SER A 301 -7.40 2.83 -1.04
CA SER A 301 -8.60 3.65 -0.89
C SER A 301 -9.47 3.51 -2.14
N ASN A 302 -10.73 3.17 -1.95
CA ASN A 302 -11.73 3.15 -3.02
C ASN A 302 -12.99 3.85 -2.52
N SER A 303 -13.39 4.94 -3.18
CA SER A 303 -14.56 5.74 -2.80
C SER A 303 -15.87 4.99 -2.87
N GLU A 304 -15.92 3.86 -3.59
CA GLU A 304 -17.10 3.00 -3.68
C GLU A 304 -17.25 2.06 -2.46
N VAL A 305 -16.22 1.97 -1.61
CA VAL A 305 -16.17 1.08 -0.46
C VAL A 305 -16.47 1.86 0.81
N GLU A 306 -17.72 1.83 1.25
CA GLU A 306 -18.18 2.54 2.45
C GLU A 306 -18.28 1.66 3.70
N SER A 307 -18.18 0.33 3.55
CA SER A 307 -18.40 -0.62 4.64
C SER A 307 -17.19 -1.52 4.87
N PHE A 308 -16.99 -1.91 6.14
CA PHE A 308 -15.90 -2.81 6.51
C PHE A 308 -16.00 -4.16 5.80
N ILE A 309 -17.20 -4.75 5.68
CA ILE A 309 -17.40 -5.99 4.91
C ILE A 309 -17.06 -5.80 3.43
N GLY A 310 -17.43 -4.66 2.83
CA GLY A 310 -17.05 -4.33 1.45
C GLY A 310 -15.53 -4.22 1.26
N ALA A 311 -14.84 -3.64 2.26
CA ALA A 311 -13.38 -3.61 2.29
C ALA A 311 -12.76 -5.02 2.37
N LEU A 312 -13.30 -5.91 3.19
CA LEU A 312 -12.84 -7.31 3.24
C LEU A 312 -13.06 -8.03 1.90
N GLU A 313 -14.14 -7.75 1.19
CA GLU A 313 -14.36 -8.31 -0.16
C GLU A 313 -13.37 -7.75 -1.20
N GLU A 314 -12.97 -6.48 -1.10
CA GLU A 314 -11.88 -5.94 -1.93
C GLU A 314 -10.52 -6.55 -1.59
N MET A 315 -10.28 -6.88 -0.32
CA MET A 315 -9.05 -7.54 0.15
C MET A 315 -8.87 -8.97 -0.39
N LYS A 316 -9.86 -9.55 -1.08
CA LYS A 316 -9.76 -10.82 -1.81
C LYS A 316 -9.25 -10.67 -3.25
N LYS A 317 -9.21 -9.44 -3.78
CA LYS A 317 -8.99 -9.16 -5.20
C LYS A 317 -7.57 -8.66 -5.45
N ASP A 318 -6.93 -9.22 -6.47
CA ASP A 318 -5.63 -8.75 -6.93
C ASP A 318 -5.74 -7.51 -7.82
N GLU A 319 -4.68 -6.71 -7.78
CA GLU A 319 -4.42 -5.53 -8.60
C GLU A 319 -3.05 -5.72 -9.28
N GLU A 320 -2.91 -6.84 -9.99
CA GLU A 320 -1.66 -7.34 -10.61
C GLU A 320 -0.90 -6.30 -11.43
N ALA A 321 -1.61 -5.38 -12.09
CA ALA A 321 -1.01 -4.30 -12.88
C ALA A 321 -0.11 -3.37 -12.05
N PHE A 322 -0.28 -3.36 -10.73
CA PHE A 322 0.40 -2.49 -9.78
C PHE A 322 1.13 -3.27 -8.68
N HIS A 323 1.37 -4.58 -8.89
CA HIS A 323 2.07 -5.44 -7.93
C HIS A 323 1.39 -5.53 -6.54
N VAL A 324 0.07 -5.28 -6.50
CA VAL A 324 -0.75 -5.38 -5.31
C VAL A 324 -1.63 -6.62 -5.40
N ARG A 325 -1.68 -7.41 -4.32
CA ARG A 325 -2.39 -8.69 -4.25
C ARG A 325 -3.36 -8.73 -3.06
N GLY A 326 -4.40 -9.54 -3.22
CA GLY A 326 -5.31 -9.88 -2.15
C GLY A 326 -4.58 -10.53 -0.98
N VAL A 327 -5.09 -10.29 0.22
CA VAL A 327 -4.57 -10.85 1.47
C VAL A 327 -5.54 -11.85 2.11
N ILE A 328 -6.80 -11.83 1.69
CA ILE A 328 -7.81 -12.81 2.08
C ILE A 328 -7.94 -13.84 0.95
N PRO A 329 -7.99 -15.15 1.24
CA PRO A 329 -8.21 -16.16 0.22
C PRO A 329 -9.43 -15.85 -0.66
N GLY A 330 -9.28 -15.93 -1.99
CA GLY A 330 -10.36 -15.62 -2.91
C GLY A 330 -11.62 -16.50 -2.73
N ASP A 331 -11.45 -17.71 -2.19
CA ASP A 331 -12.52 -18.65 -1.87
C ASP A 331 -13.14 -18.45 -0.48
N ALA A 332 -12.65 -17.50 0.31
CA ALA A 332 -13.11 -17.30 1.67
C ALA A 332 -14.56 -16.82 1.74
N GLU A 333 -15.33 -17.47 2.61
CA GLU A 333 -16.63 -16.98 3.09
C GLU A 333 -16.39 -16.08 4.32
N ILE A 334 -16.98 -14.88 4.30
CA ILE A 334 -16.74 -13.84 5.30
C ILE A 334 -18.07 -13.40 5.91
N ASP A 335 -18.12 -13.38 7.24
CA ASP A 335 -19.20 -12.78 8.02
C ASP A 335 -18.62 -11.79 9.03
N VAL A 336 -19.36 -10.71 9.29
CA VAL A 336 -18.94 -9.64 10.20
C VAL A 336 -20.07 -9.30 11.16
N VAL A 337 -19.74 -9.24 12.45
CA VAL A 337 -20.65 -8.77 13.50
C VAL A 337 -19.99 -7.60 14.23
N ASN A 338 -20.68 -6.46 14.27
CA ASN A 338 -20.19 -5.26 14.94
C ASN A 338 -20.75 -5.17 16.37
N GLU A 339 -19.86 -5.07 17.36
CA GLU A 339 -20.17 -4.88 18.77
C GLU A 339 -19.43 -3.65 19.34
N GLU A 340 -20.03 -2.47 19.15
CA GLU A 340 -19.51 -1.16 19.59
C GLU A 340 -18.06 -0.86 19.14
N ASN A 341 -17.08 -1.25 19.95
CA ASN A 341 -15.64 -1.01 19.72
C ASN A 341 -14.88 -2.26 19.25
N VAL A 342 -15.54 -3.42 19.27
CA VAL A 342 -14.99 -4.70 18.85
C VAL A 342 -15.72 -5.14 17.60
N ILE A 343 -14.95 -5.53 16.58
CA ILE A 343 -15.52 -6.15 15.39
C ILE A 343 -15.16 -7.63 15.36
N THR A 344 -16.18 -8.48 15.29
CA THR A 344 -16.00 -9.92 15.12
C THR A 344 -15.99 -10.25 13.64
N VAL A 345 -14.92 -10.90 13.19
CA VAL A 345 -14.68 -11.26 11.79
C VAL A 345 -14.56 -12.78 11.71
N SER A 346 -15.57 -13.39 11.10
CA SER A 346 -15.58 -14.83 10.83
C SER A 346 -15.14 -15.07 9.40
N ILE A 347 -14.11 -15.90 9.19
CA ILE A 347 -13.55 -16.20 7.87
C ILE A 347 -13.35 -17.70 7.75
N HIS A 348 -13.93 -18.29 6.71
CA HIS A 348 -13.83 -19.71 6.43
C HIS A 348 -13.15 -19.94 5.07
N SER A 349 -11.96 -20.54 5.09
CA SER A 349 -11.26 -21.03 3.90
C SER A 349 -10.37 -22.22 4.29
N PRO A 350 -10.24 -23.26 3.44
CA PRO A 350 -9.33 -24.38 3.69
C PRO A 350 -7.85 -23.97 3.71
N LEU A 351 -7.49 -22.77 3.25
CA LEU A 351 -6.13 -22.24 3.28
C LEU A 351 -5.72 -21.65 4.65
N ILE A 352 -6.71 -21.37 5.51
CA ILE A 352 -6.47 -20.80 6.83
C ILE A 352 -5.81 -21.85 7.74
N GLY A 353 -4.76 -21.42 8.43
CA GLY A 353 -4.01 -22.26 9.35
C GLY A 353 -2.91 -21.45 10.03
N ASN A 354 -2.05 -22.11 10.80
CA ASN A 354 -0.87 -21.46 11.36
C ASN A 354 0.22 -21.34 10.27
N ASN A 355 0.06 -20.36 9.37
CA ASN A 355 0.93 -20.08 8.21
C ASN A 355 1.05 -18.57 7.94
N GLN A 356 2.02 -18.18 7.09
CA GLN A 356 2.35 -16.77 6.86
C GLN A 356 1.19 -16.01 6.21
N GLY A 357 0.44 -16.66 5.32
CA GLY A 357 -0.74 -16.07 4.69
C GLY A 357 -1.79 -15.66 5.73
N THR A 358 -2.03 -16.52 6.73
CA THR A 358 -3.00 -16.25 7.80
C THR A 358 -2.51 -15.16 8.75
N VAL A 359 -1.21 -15.13 9.09
CA VAL A 359 -0.60 -14.04 9.88
C VAL A 359 -0.79 -12.69 9.16
N THR A 360 -0.42 -12.63 7.88
CA THR A 360 -0.52 -11.40 7.07
C THR A 360 -1.98 -10.96 6.89
N MET A 361 -2.90 -11.92 6.74
CA MET A 361 -4.34 -11.67 6.69
C MET A 361 -4.87 -11.04 7.98
N ILE A 362 -4.51 -11.60 9.14
CA ILE A 362 -4.88 -11.05 10.45
C ILE A 362 -4.37 -9.61 10.58
N GLU A 363 -3.10 -9.37 10.27
CA GLU A 363 -2.47 -8.05 10.33
C GLU A 363 -3.18 -7.02 9.43
N ALA A 364 -3.43 -7.37 8.18
CA ALA A 364 -4.13 -6.49 7.25
C ALA A 364 -5.56 -6.19 7.70
N ILE A 365 -6.30 -7.19 8.22
CA ILE A 365 -7.65 -6.98 8.74
C ILE A 365 -7.65 -6.08 9.97
N MET A 366 -6.68 -6.24 10.88
CA MET A 366 -6.56 -5.35 12.04
C MET A 366 -6.36 -3.90 11.61
N PHE A 367 -5.41 -3.62 10.72
CA PHE A 367 -5.17 -2.25 10.26
C PHE A 367 -6.32 -1.68 9.42
N THR A 368 -7.02 -2.50 8.63
CA THR A 368 -8.28 -2.13 7.99
C THR A 368 -9.31 -1.74 9.06
N ALA A 369 -9.49 -2.54 10.11
CA ALA A 369 -10.47 -2.27 11.17
C ALA A 369 -10.20 -0.93 11.87
N LYS A 370 -8.92 -0.60 12.11
CA LYS A 370 -8.52 0.72 12.62
C LYS A 370 -8.93 1.87 11.69
N SER A 371 -8.78 1.71 10.38
CA SER A 371 -9.20 2.75 9.43
C SER A 371 -10.73 2.97 9.41
N PHE A 372 -11.50 1.97 9.84
CA PHE A 372 -12.95 2.07 10.08
C PHE A 372 -13.32 2.48 11.52
N GLY A 373 -12.34 2.79 12.37
CA GLY A 373 -12.54 3.30 13.73
C GLY A 373 -12.68 2.23 14.82
N PHE A 374 -12.50 0.95 14.49
CA PHE A 374 -12.48 -0.13 15.49
C PHE A 374 -11.14 -0.18 16.21
N LYS A 375 -11.18 -0.52 17.50
CA LYS A 375 -9.97 -0.62 18.34
C LYS A 375 -9.51 -2.06 18.53
N GLN A 376 -10.43 -3.00 18.36
CA GLN A 376 -10.18 -4.42 18.58
C GLN A 376 -10.88 -5.25 17.51
N VAL A 377 -10.23 -6.34 17.14
CA VAL A 377 -10.78 -7.34 16.22
C VAL A 377 -10.82 -8.70 16.91
N HIS A 378 -11.98 -9.34 16.91
CA HIS A 378 -12.11 -10.73 17.32
C HIS A 378 -12.20 -11.62 16.08
N PHE A 379 -11.32 -12.63 15.98
CA PHE A 379 -11.26 -13.52 14.83
C PHE A 379 -11.91 -14.87 15.15
N ASP A 380 -12.89 -15.26 14.35
CA ASP A 380 -13.51 -16.59 14.40
C ASP A 380 -13.20 -17.36 13.11
N ILE A 381 -12.02 -17.98 13.07
CA ILE A 381 -11.44 -18.58 11.86
C ILE A 381 -11.04 -20.06 12.05
N ASN A 382 -11.65 -20.74 13.03
CA ASN A 382 -11.45 -22.16 13.36
C ASN A 382 -10.01 -22.58 13.71
N ILE A 383 -9.17 -21.64 14.16
CA ILE A 383 -7.85 -21.90 14.74
C ILE A 383 -7.65 -21.02 15.97
N GLU A 384 -6.87 -21.51 16.94
CA GLU A 384 -6.64 -20.78 18.20
C GLU A 384 -5.43 -19.83 18.12
N GLN A 385 -4.53 -20.04 17.16
CA GLN A 385 -3.28 -19.28 17.02
C GLN A 385 -2.79 -19.26 15.57
N ALA A 386 -2.27 -18.10 15.15
CA ALA A 386 -1.47 -17.95 13.93
C ALA A 386 -0.25 -17.06 14.22
N GLY A 387 0.96 -17.59 14.05
CA GLY A 387 2.18 -16.90 14.47
C GLY A 387 2.15 -16.54 15.96
N MET A 388 2.36 -15.27 16.27
CA MET A 388 2.30 -14.75 17.65
C MET A 388 0.88 -14.42 18.12
N TYR A 389 -0.09 -14.38 17.21
CA TYR A 389 -1.46 -13.96 17.50
C TYR A 389 -2.27 -15.07 18.16
N GLN A 390 -2.77 -14.81 19.37
CA GLN A 390 -3.69 -15.68 20.11
C GLN A 390 -5.13 -15.28 19.79
N LEU A 391 -5.88 -16.14 19.12
CA LEU A 391 -7.19 -15.83 18.52
C LEU A 391 -8.38 -16.18 19.42
N ASN A 392 -8.11 -16.66 20.64
CA ASN A 392 -9.13 -16.96 21.64
C ASN A 392 -9.70 -15.73 22.35
N GLN A 393 -9.13 -14.55 22.10
CA GLN A 393 -9.55 -13.27 22.67
C GLN A 393 -9.47 -12.17 21.59
N PRO A 394 -10.19 -11.04 21.76
CA PRO A 394 -10.03 -9.89 20.89
C PRO A 394 -8.58 -9.40 20.87
N LEU A 395 -8.07 -9.09 19.68
CA LEU A 395 -6.76 -8.49 19.45
C LEU A 395 -6.89 -6.97 19.37
N GLU A 396 -5.99 -6.25 20.03
CA GLU A 396 -5.88 -4.79 19.88
C GLU A 396 -5.23 -4.46 18.54
N VAL A 397 -5.73 -3.41 17.88
CA VAL A 397 -5.11 -2.94 16.65
C VAL A 397 -3.92 -2.04 17.00
N PRO A 398 -2.70 -2.37 16.56
CA PRO A 398 -1.52 -1.58 16.86
C PRO A 398 -1.44 -0.27 16.08
N ASP A 399 -0.49 0.58 16.47
CA ASP A 399 -0.19 1.83 15.78
C ASP A 399 0.91 1.73 14.72
N ILE A 400 1.69 0.65 14.76
CA ILE A 400 2.92 0.50 13.98
C ILE A 400 2.69 -0.51 12.86
N ILE A 401 3.03 -0.11 11.64
CA ILE A 401 2.90 -0.92 10.42
C ILE A 401 4.23 -1.01 9.69
N ASN A 402 4.47 -2.16 9.08
CA ASN A 402 5.68 -2.48 8.33
C ASN A 402 6.96 -2.11 9.10
N PRO A 403 7.17 -2.65 10.31
CA PRO A 403 8.31 -2.30 11.13
C PRO A 403 9.64 -2.72 10.49
N VAL A 404 10.66 -1.89 10.67
CA VAL A 404 12.05 -2.15 10.29
C VAL A 404 12.94 -1.84 11.50
N TYR A 405 13.79 -2.80 11.87
CA TYR A 405 14.62 -2.78 13.09
C TYR A 405 16.11 -2.65 12.80
#